data_AF-A0AAQ2JFY6-F1
#
_entry.id   AF-A0AAQ2JFY6-F1
#
_cell.length_a   1.000
_cell.length_b   1.000
_cell.length_c   1.000
_cell.angle_alpha   90.00
_cell.angle_beta   90.00
_cell.angle_gamma   90.00
#
_symmetry.space_group_name_H-M   'P 1'
#
loop_
_entity.id
_entity.type
_entity.pdbx_description
1 polymer ?
#
loop_
_entity_poly.entity_id
_entity_poly.type
_entity_poly.pdbx_seq_one_letter_code
_entity_poly.pdbx_strand_id
1 'polypeptide(L)'
;MEEMVEMGNLSKDAAEFLTACVRAGKTIVIAGFGGAGKTTLMRALAGKIDPHEQIVTIEKERELHLHELEGRAVMPYALQYRPGSGERAADGTQVGEYTLEKAMEKALRLNSQRILVGEVRGPEITAMIQAMQTGAGTFCTTHAFDPDDAIDRLAGLGMARFGEAYMARQLGHHLDVVVQMEKLRMPDGTSKRKLTWISEVTPGEGDRKVSTKPLFRLDSLTDEYARPVGPPGDERFRADLEAAGFEMTRLGGRL
;
A
#
# COMPACT_ATOMS: atom_id res chain seq x y z
N MET A 1 -14.38 4.79 1.65
CA MET A 1 -13.45 5.83 2.18
C MET A 1 -14.21 6.77 3.10
N GLU A 2 -15.36 7.22 2.65
CA GLU A 2 -16.36 8.03 3.35
C GLU A 2 -16.66 7.49 4.75
N GLU A 3 -16.99 6.19 4.85
CA GLU A 3 -17.23 5.53 6.13
C GLU A 3 -16.05 5.66 7.11
N MET A 4 -14.81 5.57 6.63
CA MET A 4 -13.63 5.73 7.49
C MET A 4 -13.45 7.18 7.98
N VAL A 5 -13.89 8.16 7.20
CA VAL A 5 -13.94 9.57 7.63
C VAL A 5 -15.04 9.75 8.68
N GLU A 6 -16.23 9.19 8.45
CA GLU A 6 -17.36 9.24 9.40
C GLU A 6 -17.04 8.55 10.73
N MET A 7 -16.34 7.41 10.69
CA MET A 7 -15.86 6.69 11.89
C MET A 7 -14.70 7.40 12.58
N GLY A 8 -14.16 8.47 11.99
CA GLY A 8 -13.06 9.23 12.55
C GLY A 8 -11.72 8.48 12.50
N ASN A 9 -11.49 7.62 11.51
CA ASN A 9 -10.21 6.94 11.32
C ASN A 9 -9.18 7.84 10.62
N LEU A 10 -9.62 8.76 9.77
CA LEU A 10 -8.78 9.73 9.06
C LEU A 10 -9.57 11.01 8.77
N SER A 11 -8.86 12.11 8.53
CA SER A 11 -9.47 13.39 8.13
C SER A 11 -9.97 13.33 6.68
N LYS A 12 -10.87 14.26 6.34
CA LYS A 12 -11.33 14.47 4.96
C LYS A 12 -10.16 14.81 4.02
N ASP A 13 -9.23 15.65 4.45
CA ASP A 13 -8.06 16.02 3.64
C ASP A 13 -7.14 14.82 3.36
N ALA A 14 -6.91 13.96 4.36
CA ALA A 14 -6.16 12.72 4.18
C ALA A 14 -6.88 11.77 3.21
N ALA A 15 -8.22 11.66 3.32
CA ALA A 15 -9.02 10.83 2.43
C ALA A 15 -8.99 11.31 0.98
N GLU A 16 -9.07 12.61 0.75
CA GLU A 16 -8.97 13.22 -0.58
C GLU A 16 -7.56 13.09 -1.17
N PHE A 17 -6.52 13.31 -0.36
CA PHE A 17 -5.14 13.09 -0.78
C PHE A 17 -4.91 11.66 -1.22
N LEU A 18 -5.32 10.68 -0.40
CA LEU A 18 -5.17 9.27 -0.75
C LEU A 18 -6.01 8.89 -1.99
N THR A 19 -7.21 9.46 -2.13
CA THR A 19 -8.04 9.26 -3.34
C THR A 19 -7.32 9.78 -4.59
N ALA A 20 -6.66 10.93 -4.50
CA ALA A 20 -5.85 11.47 -5.58
C ALA A 20 -4.63 10.60 -5.88
N CYS A 21 -3.93 10.09 -4.86
CA CYS A 21 -2.84 9.12 -5.06
C CYS A 21 -3.32 7.88 -5.83
N VAL A 22 -4.49 7.33 -5.48
CA VAL A 22 -5.07 6.17 -6.18
C VAL A 22 -5.31 6.51 -7.65
N ARG A 23 -5.99 7.63 -7.94
CA ARG A 23 -6.29 8.09 -9.30
C ARG A 23 -5.03 8.38 -10.12
N ALA A 24 -4.00 8.93 -9.49
CA ALA A 24 -2.70 9.20 -10.09
C ALA A 24 -1.83 7.95 -10.29
N GLY A 25 -2.33 6.74 -9.98
CA GLY A 25 -1.57 5.52 -10.19
C GLY A 25 -0.41 5.32 -9.22
N LYS A 26 -0.44 5.98 -8.05
CA LYS A 26 0.65 5.90 -7.07
C LYS A 26 0.68 4.53 -6.39
N THR A 27 1.88 4.05 -6.13
CA THR A 27 2.15 2.87 -5.35
C THR A 27 2.11 3.20 -3.87
N ILE A 28 1.29 2.46 -3.10
CA ILE A 28 0.99 2.76 -1.70
C ILE A 28 1.27 1.52 -0.84
N VAL A 29 2.16 1.66 0.13
CA VAL A 29 2.32 0.69 1.23
C VAL A 29 1.49 1.14 2.42
N ILE A 30 0.64 0.26 2.94
CA ILE A 30 -0.11 0.50 4.17
C ILE A 30 0.56 -0.31 5.29
N ALA A 31 1.13 0.40 6.25
CA ALA A 31 1.90 -0.17 7.35
C ALA A 31 1.16 -0.08 8.69
N GLY A 32 1.63 -0.85 9.68
CA GLY A 32 1.05 -0.95 11.02
C GLY A 32 0.89 -2.38 11.53
N PHE A 33 0.64 -2.55 12.83
CA PHE A 33 0.52 -3.88 13.45
C PHE A 33 -0.83 -4.57 13.18
N GLY A 34 -0.96 -5.80 13.69
CA GLY A 34 -2.19 -6.57 13.62
C GLY A 34 -3.38 -5.80 14.23
N GLY A 35 -4.53 -5.85 13.55
CA GLY A 35 -5.75 -5.19 14.03
C GLY A 35 -5.80 -3.65 13.88
N ALA A 36 -4.76 -3.02 13.30
CA ALA A 36 -4.72 -1.58 13.06
C ALA A 36 -5.65 -1.09 11.93
N GLY A 37 -6.19 -2.02 11.11
CA GLY A 37 -7.11 -1.68 10.02
C GLY A 37 -6.48 -1.51 8.64
N LYS A 38 -5.25 -1.99 8.43
CA LYS A 38 -4.55 -1.93 7.14
C LYS A 38 -5.37 -2.47 5.97
N THR A 39 -5.85 -3.71 6.09
CA THR A 39 -6.67 -4.38 5.07
C THR A 39 -7.99 -3.65 4.84
N THR A 40 -8.55 -2.99 5.86
CA THR A 40 -9.74 -2.13 5.72
C THR A 40 -9.42 -0.89 4.88
N LEU A 41 -8.33 -0.18 5.19
CA LEU A 41 -7.90 0.97 4.40
C LEU A 41 -7.57 0.55 2.96
N MET A 42 -6.90 -0.59 2.77
CA MET A 42 -6.59 -1.13 1.45
C MET A 42 -7.84 -1.34 0.60
N ARG A 43 -8.90 -1.94 1.18
CA ARG A 43 -10.20 -2.10 0.51
C ARG A 43 -10.85 -0.75 0.20
N ALA A 44 -10.78 0.20 1.14
CA ALA A 44 -11.30 1.55 0.92
C ALA A 44 -10.58 2.29 -0.21
N LEU A 45 -9.25 2.12 -0.35
CA LEU A 45 -8.47 2.64 -1.48
C LEU A 45 -8.79 1.91 -2.78
N ALA A 46 -8.95 0.59 -2.74
CA ALA A 46 -9.35 -0.19 -3.91
C ALA A 46 -10.72 0.23 -4.46
N GLY A 47 -11.64 0.68 -3.59
CA GLY A 47 -12.91 1.29 -4.01
C GLY A 47 -12.77 2.67 -4.68
N LYS A 48 -11.58 3.28 -4.69
CA LYS A 48 -11.28 4.53 -5.40
C LYS A 48 -10.54 4.34 -6.72
N ILE A 49 -10.17 3.10 -7.04
CA ILE A 49 -9.66 2.70 -8.35
C ILE A 49 -10.80 2.86 -9.37
N ASP A 50 -10.48 3.32 -10.59
CA ASP A 50 -11.46 3.44 -11.67
C ASP A 50 -12.27 2.13 -11.83
N PRO A 51 -13.61 2.19 -11.94
CA PRO A 51 -14.44 1.00 -12.03
C PRO A 51 -14.16 0.14 -13.28
N HIS A 52 -13.52 0.70 -14.32
CA HIS A 52 -13.11 0.01 -15.54
C HIS A 52 -11.68 -0.55 -15.51
N GLU A 53 -10.89 -0.22 -14.48
CA GLU A 53 -9.55 -0.79 -14.32
C GLU A 53 -9.63 -2.26 -13.85
N GLN A 54 -8.91 -3.16 -14.52
CA GLN A 54 -8.83 -4.56 -14.09
C GLN A 54 -7.93 -4.68 -12.86
N ILE A 55 -8.54 -5.01 -11.73
CA ILE A 55 -7.84 -5.32 -10.49
C ILE A 55 -7.50 -6.81 -10.43
N VAL A 56 -6.25 -7.12 -10.06
CA VAL A 56 -5.83 -8.46 -9.66
C VAL A 56 -5.22 -8.42 -8.27
N THR A 57 -5.70 -9.28 -7.36
CA THR A 57 -5.10 -9.46 -6.04
C THR A 57 -4.21 -10.69 -6.01
N ILE A 58 -3.09 -10.60 -5.31
CA ILE A 58 -2.19 -11.71 -4.99
C ILE A 58 -2.16 -11.83 -3.46
N GLU A 59 -2.68 -12.94 -2.96
CA GLU A 59 -2.91 -13.13 -1.53
C GLU A 59 -2.42 -14.50 -1.07
N LYS A 60 -1.93 -14.59 0.17
CA LYS A 60 -1.64 -15.88 0.80
C LYS A 60 -2.92 -16.49 1.38
N GLU A 61 -3.67 -15.68 2.12
CA GLU A 61 -5.01 -15.98 2.61
C GLU A 61 -5.97 -14.95 1.99
N ARG A 62 -7.13 -15.40 1.50
CA ARG A 62 -8.12 -14.50 0.89
C ARG A 62 -8.80 -13.68 1.97
N GLU A 63 -8.41 -12.41 2.07
CA GLU A 63 -8.93 -11.48 3.09
C GLU A 63 -9.45 -10.18 2.47
N LEU A 64 -9.09 -9.87 1.22
CA LEU A 64 -9.46 -8.60 0.59
C LEU A 64 -10.89 -8.58 0.05
N HIS A 65 -11.40 -9.72 -0.42
CA HIS A 65 -12.76 -9.85 -0.94
C HIS A 65 -13.18 -8.73 -1.92
N LEU A 66 -12.26 -8.22 -2.76
CA LEU A 66 -12.55 -7.06 -3.62
C LEU A 66 -13.65 -7.28 -4.66
N HIS A 67 -14.02 -8.54 -4.91
CA HIS A 67 -15.16 -8.91 -5.73
C HIS A 67 -16.51 -8.46 -5.13
N GLU A 68 -16.55 -8.12 -3.84
CA GLU A 68 -17.72 -7.56 -3.15
C GLU A 68 -17.80 -6.03 -3.28
N LEU A 69 -16.83 -5.37 -3.93
CA LEU A 69 -16.90 -3.93 -4.18
C LEU A 69 -18.04 -3.59 -5.13
N GLU A 70 -18.99 -2.80 -4.66
CA GLU A 70 -20.10 -2.30 -5.48
C GLU A 70 -19.63 -1.28 -6.54
N GLY A 71 -20.40 -1.16 -7.62
CA GLY A 71 -20.20 -0.11 -8.64
C GLY A 71 -19.03 -0.34 -9.60
N ARG A 72 -18.34 -1.49 -9.55
CA ARG A 72 -17.30 -1.84 -10.52
C ARG A 72 -17.89 -2.28 -11.85
N ALA A 73 -17.34 -1.80 -12.95
CA ALA A 73 -17.67 -2.27 -14.29
C ALA A 73 -16.89 -3.56 -14.66
N VAL A 74 -15.70 -3.72 -14.09
CA VAL A 74 -14.84 -4.88 -14.27
C VAL A 74 -14.59 -5.58 -12.93
N MET A 75 -14.88 -6.88 -12.89
CA MET A 75 -14.78 -7.70 -11.69
C MET A 75 -13.31 -7.96 -11.31
N PRO A 76 -12.90 -7.70 -10.05
CA PRO A 76 -11.56 -8.05 -9.58
C PRO A 76 -11.29 -9.55 -9.63
N TYR A 77 -10.06 -9.93 -9.97
CA TYR A 77 -9.62 -11.32 -10.01
C TYR A 77 -8.70 -11.63 -8.82
N ALA A 78 -9.04 -12.65 -8.03
CA ALA A 78 -8.28 -13.00 -6.83
C ALA A 78 -7.39 -14.24 -7.04
N LEU A 79 -6.07 -14.06 -7.01
CA LEU A 79 -5.07 -15.11 -7.08
C LEU A 79 -4.56 -15.44 -5.68
N GLN A 80 -4.62 -16.73 -5.33
CA GLN A 80 -4.25 -17.19 -4.00
C GLN A 80 -3.11 -18.21 -4.06
N TYR A 81 -2.06 -17.96 -3.27
CA TYR A 81 -1.00 -18.93 -3.02
C TYR A 81 -1.56 -20.22 -2.41
N ARG A 82 -1.11 -21.36 -2.92
CA ARG A 82 -1.44 -22.69 -2.40
C ARG A 82 -0.14 -23.50 -2.31
N PRO A 83 0.26 -23.97 -1.12
CA PRO A 83 1.50 -24.73 -0.96
C PRO A 83 1.49 -26.12 -1.63
N GLY A 84 0.31 -26.61 -2.06
CA GLY A 84 0.13 -27.97 -2.56
C GLY A 84 -0.08 -29.00 -1.44
N SER A 85 -0.29 -30.26 -1.82
CA SER A 85 -0.37 -31.38 -0.88
C SER A 85 1.02 -31.99 -0.64
N GLY A 86 1.13 -32.91 0.33
CA GLY A 86 2.37 -33.63 0.60
C GLY A 86 2.81 -34.62 -0.50
N GLU A 87 1.97 -34.86 -1.51
CA GLU A 87 2.31 -35.71 -2.65
C GLU A 87 3.14 -34.93 -3.68
N ARG A 88 4.13 -35.59 -4.29
CA ARG A 88 4.94 -35.01 -5.35
C ARG A 88 4.48 -35.47 -6.72
N ALA A 89 4.31 -34.53 -7.63
CA ALA A 89 4.12 -34.81 -9.05
C ALA A 89 5.41 -35.34 -9.68
N ALA A 90 5.29 -35.87 -10.91
CA ALA A 90 6.42 -36.45 -11.66
C ALA A 90 7.55 -35.44 -11.95
N ASP A 91 7.25 -34.15 -11.96
CA ASP A 91 8.20 -33.05 -12.14
C ASP A 91 8.85 -32.58 -10.82
N GLY A 92 8.54 -33.25 -9.70
CA GLY A 92 9.05 -32.93 -8.38
C GLY A 92 8.32 -31.81 -7.64
N THR A 93 7.30 -31.18 -8.26
CA THR A 93 6.46 -30.18 -7.61
C THR A 93 5.44 -30.81 -6.66
N GLN A 94 4.97 -30.06 -5.66
CA GLN A 94 3.86 -30.53 -4.82
C GLN A 94 2.57 -30.52 -5.64
N VAL A 95 1.82 -31.62 -5.59
CA VAL A 95 0.55 -31.73 -6.31
C VAL A 95 -0.40 -30.62 -5.83
N GLY A 96 -0.94 -29.85 -6.77
CA GLY A 96 -1.85 -28.73 -6.45
C GLY A 96 -1.15 -27.44 -5.98
N GLU A 97 0.17 -27.36 -6.06
CA GLU A 97 0.92 -26.14 -5.72
C GLU A 97 0.63 -24.99 -6.71
N TYR A 98 0.30 -23.83 -6.14
CA TYR A 98 0.15 -22.57 -6.84
C TYR A 98 0.99 -21.49 -6.15
N THR A 99 2.18 -21.22 -6.69
CA THR A 99 3.15 -20.31 -6.07
C THR A 99 2.81 -18.84 -6.32
N LEU A 100 3.49 -17.93 -5.61
CA LEU A 100 3.35 -16.48 -5.81
C LEU A 100 3.88 -16.05 -7.18
N GLU A 101 4.90 -16.73 -7.70
CA GLU A 101 5.43 -16.51 -9.05
C GLU A 101 4.39 -16.90 -10.11
N LYS A 102 3.74 -18.07 -9.97
CA LYS A 102 2.63 -18.47 -10.85
C LYS A 102 1.46 -17.48 -10.78
N ALA A 103 1.17 -16.94 -9.59
CA ALA A 103 0.17 -15.89 -9.42
C ALA A 103 0.58 -14.63 -10.18
N MET A 104 1.82 -14.16 -10.03
CA MET A 104 2.28 -12.95 -10.71
C MET A 104 2.30 -13.12 -12.24
N GLU A 105 2.78 -14.25 -12.76
CA GLU A 105 2.72 -14.56 -14.19
C GLU A 105 1.29 -14.55 -14.73
N LYS A 106 0.34 -15.10 -13.96
CA LYS A 106 -1.07 -15.08 -14.33
C LYS A 106 -1.63 -13.65 -14.29
N ALA A 107 -1.27 -12.84 -13.29
CA ALA A 107 -1.69 -11.45 -13.19
C ALA A 107 -1.25 -10.64 -14.43
N LEU A 108 0.00 -10.80 -14.87
CA LEU A 108 0.51 -10.11 -16.06
C LEU A 108 -0.25 -10.48 -17.35
N ARG A 109 -0.83 -11.70 -17.42
CA ARG A 109 -1.63 -12.15 -18.57
C ARG A 109 -3.11 -11.74 -18.50
N LEU A 110 -3.57 -11.22 -17.36
CA LEU A 110 -4.95 -10.78 -17.17
C LEU A 110 -5.18 -9.32 -17.58
N ASN A 111 -4.23 -8.70 -18.29
CA ASN A 111 -4.27 -7.26 -18.60
C ASN A 111 -4.52 -6.42 -17.33
N SER A 112 -3.83 -6.78 -16.25
CA SER A 112 -3.97 -6.14 -14.95
C SER A 112 -3.57 -4.67 -15.06
N GLN A 113 -4.50 -3.78 -14.77
CA GLN A 113 -4.23 -2.34 -14.66
C GLN A 113 -3.90 -1.95 -13.21
N ARG A 114 -4.26 -2.81 -12.24
CA ARG A 114 -3.92 -2.71 -10.82
C ARG A 114 -3.55 -4.07 -10.28
N ILE A 115 -2.37 -4.18 -9.66
CA ILE A 115 -1.93 -5.40 -8.98
C ILE A 115 -1.78 -5.08 -7.50
N LEU A 116 -2.56 -5.76 -6.66
CA LEU A 116 -2.52 -5.57 -5.22
C LEU A 116 -1.95 -6.81 -4.54
N VAL A 117 -1.04 -6.62 -3.60
CA VAL A 117 -0.43 -7.72 -2.83
C VAL A 117 -0.94 -7.62 -1.40
N GLY A 118 -1.73 -8.59 -0.95
CA GLY A 118 -2.49 -8.50 0.31
C GLY A 118 -1.63 -8.12 1.51
N GLU A 119 -0.67 -8.97 1.87
CA GLU A 119 0.28 -8.73 2.95
C GLU A 119 1.67 -9.21 2.54
N VAL A 120 2.69 -8.40 2.81
CA VAL A 120 4.09 -8.71 2.52
C VAL A 120 4.82 -8.99 3.83
N ARG A 121 5.07 -10.27 4.09
CA ARG A 121 5.70 -10.76 5.33
C ARG A 121 6.91 -11.66 5.12
N GLY A 122 7.13 -12.12 3.89
CA GLY A 122 8.26 -12.96 3.53
C GLY A 122 8.35 -13.13 2.01
N PRO A 123 8.07 -14.33 1.46
CA PRO A 123 8.20 -14.61 0.03
C PRO A 123 7.41 -13.68 -0.89
N GLU A 124 6.34 -13.06 -0.39
CA GLU A 124 5.48 -12.10 -1.10
C GLU A 124 6.24 -10.87 -1.61
N ILE A 125 7.42 -10.56 -1.05
CA ILE A 125 8.27 -9.43 -1.47
C ILE A 125 8.61 -9.48 -2.97
N THR A 126 8.77 -10.68 -3.54
CA THR A 126 9.05 -10.84 -4.97
C THR A 126 7.86 -10.39 -5.83
N ALA A 127 6.65 -10.80 -5.45
CA ALA A 127 5.43 -10.39 -6.15
C ALA A 127 5.19 -8.89 -6.02
N MET A 128 5.45 -8.32 -4.84
CA MET A 128 5.36 -6.88 -4.61
C MET A 128 6.31 -6.08 -5.52
N ILE A 129 7.60 -6.43 -5.56
CA ILE A 129 8.56 -5.73 -6.43
C ILE A 129 8.15 -5.83 -7.89
N GLN A 130 7.76 -7.03 -8.36
CA GLN A 130 7.32 -7.23 -9.74
C GLN A 130 6.07 -6.42 -10.06
N ALA A 131 5.10 -6.36 -9.14
CA ALA A 131 3.90 -5.53 -9.29
C ALA A 131 4.26 -4.04 -9.39
N MET A 132 5.14 -3.54 -8.54
CA MET A 132 5.60 -2.15 -8.56
C MET A 132 6.30 -1.77 -9.87
N GLN A 133 7.10 -2.67 -10.43
CA GLN A 133 7.80 -2.47 -11.70
C GLN A 133 6.86 -2.33 -12.91
N THR A 134 5.62 -2.83 -12.81
CA THR A 134 4.64 -2.67 -13.91
C THR A 134 4.13 -1.24 -14.06
N GLY A 135 4.30 -0.39 -13.03
CA GLY A 135 3.71 0.96 -13.00
C GLY A 135 2.19 0.96 -12.79
N ALA A 136 1.58 -0.20 -12.48
CA ALA A 136 0.14 -0.38 -12.31
C ALA A 136 -0.43 0.18 -10.98
N GLY A 137 0.24 1.12 -10.30
CA GLY A 137 -0.19 1.66 -9.00
C GLY A 137 -0.54 0.59 -7.96
N THR A 138 0.50 -0.05 -7.41
CA THR A 138 0.38 -1.22 -6.52
C THR A 138 -0.01 -0.82 -5.10
N PHE A 139 -0.92 -1.56 -4.48
CA PHE A 139 -1.15 -1.47 -3.02
C PHE A 139 -0.67 -2.72 -2.32
N CYS A 140 -0.02 -2.56 -1.19
CA CYS A 140 0.32 -3.68 -0.32
C CYS A 140 0.29 -3.32 1.15
N THR A 141 0.08 -4.33 2.01
CA THR A 141 0.19 -4.14 3.45
C THR A 141 1.47 -4.76 4.02
N THR A 142 2.00 -4.17 5.09
CA THR A 142 3.13 -4.71 5.85
C THR A 142 2.98 -4.36 7.33
N HIS A 143 3.68 -5.06 8.20
CA HIS A 143 3.83 -4.68 9.60
C HIS A 143 5.05 -3.78 9.75
N ALA A 144 4.89 -2.63 10.41
CA ALA A 144 5.99 -1.74 10.74
C ALA A 144 5.59 -0.83 11.91
N PHE A 145 6.59 -0.34 12.63
CA PHE A 145 6.43 0.63 13.72
C PHE A 145 6.12 2.03 13.19
N ASP A 146 6.78 2.42 12.10
CA ASP A 146 6.66 3.74 11.49
C ASP A 146 6.99 3.66 9.98
N PRO A 147 6.82 4.75 9.21
CA PRO A 147 7.07 4.75 7.78
C PRO A 147 8.50 4.37 7.35
N ASP A 148 9.54 4.77 8.09
CA ASP A 148 10.93 4.41 7.75
C ASP A 148 11.19 2.93 8.09
N ASP A 149 10.68 2.43 9.22
CA ASP A 149 10.73 1.00 9.57
C ASP A 149 10.04 0.14 8.49
N ALA A 150 8.97 0.64 7.87
CA ALA A 150 8.33 -0.05 6.76
C ALA A 150 9.28 -0.25 5.57
N ILE A 151 10.07 0.78 5.23
CA ILE A 151 11.10 0.70 4.17
C ILE A 151 12.18 -0.31 4.55
N ASP A 152 12.73 -0.21 5.76
CA ASP A 152 13.81 -1.07 6.22
C ASP A 152 13.38 -2.54 6.26
N ARG A 153 12.15 -2.82 6.74
CA ARG A 153 11.61 -4.18 6.78
C ARG A 153 11.41 -4.74 5.38
N LEU A 154 10.80 -3.97 4.48
CA LEU A 154 10.60 -4.40 3.08
C LEU A 154 11.93 -4.67 2.39
N ALA A 155 12.94 -3.81 2.60
CA ALA A 155 14.29 -4.02 2.10
C ALA A 155 14.90 -5.32 2.66
N GLY A 156 14.75 -5.54 3.98
CA GLY A 156 15.23 -6.73 4.68
C GLY A 156 14.62 -8.04 4.16
N LEU A 157 13.31 -8.06 3.86
CA LEU A 157 12.63 -9.24 3.31
C LEU A 157 13.22 -9.70 1.97
N GLY A 158 13.65 -8.75 1.13
CA GLY A 158 14.24 -9.03 -0.18
C GLY A 158 15.77 -9.15 -0.17
N MET A 159 16.43 -8.79 0.92
CA MET A 159 17.89 -8.60 0.98
C MET A 159 18.65 -9.87 0.59
N ALA A 160 18.29 -11.03 1.15
CA ALA A 160 18.97 -12.30 0.88
C ALA A 160 18.83 -12.74 -0.59
N ARG A 161 17.74 -12.34 -1.27
CA ARG A 161 17.44 -12.76 -2.64
C ARG A 161 17.99 -11.79 -3.69
N PHE A 162 17.87 -10.48 -3.44
CA PHE A 162 18.13 -9.44 -4.43
C PHE A 162 19.34 -8.56 -4.09
N GLY A 163 19.80 -8.58 -2.84
CA GLY A 163 20.83 -7.67 -2.34
C GLY A 163 20.27 -6.30 -1.96
N GLU A 164 20.90 -5.68 -0.97
CA GLU A 164 20.48 -4.40 -0.38
C GLU A 164 20.41 -3.26 -1.43
N ALA A 165 21.43 -3.12 -2.27
CA ALA A 165 21.48 -2.04 -3.26
C ALA A 165 20.34 -2.12 -4.28
N TYR A 166 19.97 -3.34 -4.70
CA TYR A 166 18.83 -3.53 -5.60
C TYR A 166 17.53 -3.17 -4.89
N MET A 167 17.33 -3.67 -3.65
CA MET A 167 16.13 -3.40 -2.85
C MET A 167 15.92 -1.91 -2.61
N ALA A 168 16.96 -1.20 -2.17
CA ALA A 168 16.92 0.24 -1.99
C ALA A 168 16.51 0.95 -3.29
N ARG A 169 17.11 0.60 -4.43
CA ARG A 169 16.73 1.17 -5.72
C ARG A 169 15.28 0.88 -6.10
N GLN A 170 14.79 -0.34 -5.87
CA GLN A 170 13.40 -0.69 -6.21
C GLN A 170 12.40 0.06 -5.35
N LEU A 171 12.62 0.11 -4.04
CA LEU A 171 11.75 0.84 -3.12
C LEU A 171 11.79 2.34 -3.42
N GLY A 172 12.97 2.94 -3.55
CA GLY A 172 13.11 4.37 -3.81
C GLY A 172 12.59 4.83 -5.18
N HIS A 173 12.52 3.95 -6.19
CA HIS A 173 12.02 4.31 -7.52
C HIS A 173 10.53 4.03 -7.75
N HIS A 174 9.98 3.02 -7.07
CA HIS A 174 8.65 2.52 -7.42
C HIS A 174 7.61 2.62 -6.30
N LEU A 175 8.03 2.89 -5.06
CA LEU A 175 7.12 3.18 -3.96
C LEU A 175 6.98 4.69 -3.82
N ASP A 176 5.76 5.20 -3.86
CA ASP A 176 5.49 6.64 -3.73
C ASP A 176 5.13 7.03 -2.29
N VAL A 177 4.28 6.23 -1.64
CA VAL A 177 3.68 6.60 -0.35
C VAL A 177 3.67 5.44 0.64
N VAL A 178 4.00 5.74 1.88
CA VAL A 178 3.73 4.88 3.04
C VAL A 178 2.64 5.50 3.90
N VAL A 179 1.59 4.74 4.19
CA VAL A 179 0.49 5.13 5.08
C VAL A 179 0.57 4.30 6.35
N GLN A 180 0.74 4.94 7.50
CA GLN A 180 0.79 4.25 8.79
C GLN A 180 -0.59 4.25 9.45
N MET A 181 -1.05 3.05 9.82
CA MET A 181 -2.28 2.83 10.58
C MET A 181 -1.95 2.29 11.97
N GLU A 182 -2.59 2.82 12.99
CA GLU A 182 -2.40 2.38 14.37
C GLU A 182 -3.71 2.18 15.12
N LYS A 183 -3.66 1.34 16.15
CA LYS A 183 -4.74 1.19 17.13
C LYS A 183 -4.34 1.95 18.40
N LEU A 184 -4.94 3.12 18.58
CA LEU A 184 -4.63 4.04 19.66
C LEU A 184 -5.65 3.91 20.79
N ARG A 185 -5.17 4.02 22.03
CA ARG A 185 -6.01 4.16 23.22
C ARG A 185 -6.42 5.63 23.34
N MET A 186 -7.70 5.91 23.31
CA MET A 186 -8.23 7.26 23.45
C MET A 186 -8.35 7.66 24.94
N PRO A 187 -8.44 8.96 25.27
CA PRO A 187 -8.62 9.44 26.64
C PRO A 187 -9.86 8.88 27.35
N ASP A 188 -10.92 8.59 26.59
CA ASP A 188 -12.16 7.95 27.09
C ASP A 188 -12.00 6.45 27.40
N GLY A 189 -10.79 5.91 27.26
CA GLY A 189 -10.47 4.51 27.50
C GLY A 189 -10.81 3.56 26.34
N THR A 190 -11.47 4.05 25.28
CA THR A 190 -11.75 3.25 24.08
C THR A 190 -10.49 3.05 23.25
N SER A 191 -10.53 2.11 22.31
CA SER A 191 -9.48 1.96 21.28
C SER A 191 -10.02 2.33 19.92
N LYS A 192 -9.35 3.24 19.22
CA LYS A 192 -9.71 3.63 17.86
C LYS A 192 -8.57 3.30 16.91
N ARG A 193 -8.93 2.87 15.70
CA ARG A 193 -7.99 2.74 14.58
C ARG A 193 -7.83 4.11 13.94
N LYS A 194 -6.61 4.59 13.78
CA LYS A 194 -6.32 5.90 13.20
C LYS A 194 -5.19 5.82 12.21
N LEU A 195 -5.32 6.59 11.14
CA LEU A 195 -4.21 6.93 10.27
C LEU A 195 -3.33 7.93 11.01
N THR A 196 -2.05 7.59 11.18
CA THR A 196 -1.10 8.35 11.98
C THR A 196 -0.06 9.09 11.14
N TRP A 197 0.35 8.49 10.02
CA TRP A 197 1.22 9.14 9.03
C TRP A 197 0.75 8.86 7.60
N ILE A 198 0.95 9.85 6.74
CA ILE A 198 1.11 9.63 5.30
C ILE A 198 2.46 10.24 4.96
N SER A 199 3.38 9.43 4.44
CA SER A 199 4.72 9.87 4.10
C SER A 199 5.04 9.58 2.64
N GLU A 200 5.63 10.56 1.97
CA GLU A 200 6.27 10.42 0.66
C GLU A 200 7.56 9.61 0.84
N VAL A 201 7.83 8.68 -0.06
CA VAL A 201 9.14 8.01 -0.12
C VAL A 201 10.12 8.91 -0.87
N THR A 202 11.28 9.15 -0.27
CA THR A 202 12.30 10.04 -0.80
C THR A 202 13.66 9.34 -0.84
N PRO A 203 14.62 9.85 -1.62
CA PRO A 203 16.02 9.51 -1.41
C PRO A 203 16.39 9.71 0.06
N GLY A 204 17.12 8.77 0.63
CA GLY A 204 17.64 8.90 1.99
C GLY A 204 18.98 9.63 2.03
N GLU A 205 19.44 9.94 3.24
CA GLU A 205 20.72 10.60 3.51
C GLU A 205 21.68 9.66 4.27
N GLY A 206 22.99 9.84 4.05
CA GLY A 206 24.01 9.04 4.72
C GLY A 206 23.95 7.56 4.34
N ASP A 207 23.92 6.68 5.35
CA ASP A 207 23.88 5.23 5.16
C ASP A 207 22.50 4.70 4.74
N ARG A 208 21.43 5.46 5.00
CA ARG A 208 20.07 5.09 4.61
C ARG A 208 19.81 5.58 3.19
N LYS A 209 19.68 4.66 2.23
CA LYS A 209 19.50 4.98 0.80
C LYS A 209 18.09 5.46 0.44
N VAL A 210 17.09 5.06 1.21
CA VAL A 210 15.67 5.41 1.01
C VAL A 210 15.08 5.78 2.36
N SER A 211 14.38 6.90 2.42
CA SER A 211 13.70 7.36 3.63
C SER A 211 12.31 7.86 3.28
N THR A 212 11.63 8.46 4.26
CA THR A 212 10.28 8.95 4.11
C THR A 212 10.17 10.36 4.66
N LYS A 213 9.40 11.20 3.97
CA LYS A 213 9.07 12.57 4.40
C LYS A 213 7.59 12.64 4.74
N PRO A 214 7.20 13.05 5.97
CA PRO A 214 5.80 13.14 6.33
C PRO A 214 5.09 14.23 5.52
N LEU A 215 3.92 13.89 4.98
CA LEU A 215 2.95 14.79 4.35
C LEU A 215 1.75 15.03 5.25
N PHE A 216 1.36 14.00 6.00
CA PHE A 216 0.39 14.08 7.08
C PHE A 216 0.95 13.45 8.34
N ARG A 217 0.62 14.02 9.50
CA ARG A 217 1.00 13.48 10.81
C ARG A 217 -0.10 13.70 11.84
N LEU A 218 -0.41 12.66 12.62
CA LEU A 218 -1.32 12.76 13.76
C LEU A 218 -0.74 13.72 14.79
N ASP A 219 -1.56 14.69 15.18
CA ASP A 219 -1.28 15.55 16.31
C ASP A 219 -1.50 14.77 17.61
N SER A 220 -0.40 14.40 18.26
CA SER A 220 -0.40 13.64 19.52
C SER A 220 -0.96 14.41 20.71
N LEU A 221 -1.22 15.71 20.58
CA LEU A 221 -1.82 16.52 21.65
C LEU A 221 -3.35 16.45 21.62
N THR A 222 -3.93 16.37 20.43
CA THR A 222 -5.38 16.34 20.23
C THR A 222 -5.91 14.93 19.97
N ASP A 223 -5.03 14.01 19.55
CA ASP A 223 -5.36 12.65 19.13
C ASP A 223 -6.51 12.60 18.10
N GLU A 224 -6.79 13.70 17.39
CA GLU A 224 -7.94 13.79 16.49
C GLU A 224 -7.67 13.11 15.16
N TYR A 225 -6.84 13.72 14.31
CA TYR A 225 -6.56 13.26 12.96
C TYR A 225 -5.15 13.62 12.53
N ALA A 226 -4.60 12.85 11.59
CA ALA A 226 -3.45 13.31 10.84
C ALA A 226 -3.79 14.57 10.05
N ARG A 227 -3.00 15.62 10.29
CA ARG A 227 -3.11 16.91 9.62
C ARG A 227 -1.97 17.06 8.61
N PRO A 228 -2.18 17.82 7.53
CA PRO A 228 -1.11 18.12 6.59
C PRO A 228 0.04 18.83 7.31
N VAL A 229 1.27 18.45 6.97
CA VAL A 229 2.51 19.09 7.45
C VAL A 229 3.33 19.72 6.31
N GLY A 230 2.96 19.43 5.07
CA GLY A 230 3.53 20.05 3.88
C GLY A 230 3.24 19.26 2.60
N PRO A 231 3.53 19.85 1.43
CA PRO A 231 3.34 19.17 0.14
C PRO A 231 4.46 18.14 -0.15
N PRO A 232 4.21 17.21 -1.09
CA PRO A 232 5.27 16.37 -1.66
C PRO A 232 6.46 17.21 -2.12
N GLY A 233 7.67 16.72 -1.88
CA GLY A 233 8.91 17.34 -2.34
C GLY A 233 9.09 17.19 -3.84
N ASP A 234 8.74 16.03 -4.39
CA ASP A 234 8.84 15.72 -5.81
C ASP A 234 7.82 16.52 -6.65
N GLU A 235 8.32 17.27 -7.64
CA GLU A 235 7.50 18.08 -8.54
C GLU A 235 6.59 17.25 -9.44
N ARG A 236 7.06 16.11 -9.92
CA ARG A 236 6.25 15.18 -10.72
C ARG A 236 5.15 14.59 -9.86
N PHE A 237 5.44 14.24 -8.61
CA PHE A 237 4.39 13.78 -7.70
C PHE A 237 3.31 14.86 -7.50
N ARG A 238 3.69 16.12 -7.29
CA ARG A 238 2.71 17.22 -7.23
C ARG A 238 1.88 17.34 -8.51
N ALA A 239 2.52 17.33 -9.68
CA ALA A 239 1.83 17.43 -10.96
C ALA A 239 0.84 16.27 -11.20
N ASP A 240 1.22 15.04 -10.83
CA ASP A 240 0.35 13.87 -10.95
C ASP A 240 -0.90 13.99 -10.06
N LEU A 241 -0.75 14.54 -8.84
CA LEU A 241 -1.87 14.78 -7.93
C LEU A 241 -2.82 15.86 -8.45
N GLU A 242 -2.28 16.96 -8.99
CA GLU A 242 -3.09 18.02 -9.60
C GLU A 242 -3.85 17.52 -10.83
N ALA A 243 -3.20 16.72 -11.69
CA ALA A 243 -3.84 16.06 -12.82
C ALA A 243 -4.96 15.08 -12.37
N ALA A 244 -4.82 14.48 -11.19
CA ALA A 244 -5.85 13.66 -10.55
C ALA A 244 -6.95 14.48 -9.83
N GLY A 245 -6.90 15.82 -9.92
CA GLY A 245 -7.89 16.75 -9.39
C GLY A 245 -7.69 17.13 -7.92
N PHE A 246 -6.49 16.96 -7.37
CA PHE A 246 -6.18 17.35 -5.99
C PHE A 246 -5.79 18.82 -5.89
N GLU A 247 -6.35 19.51 -4.90
CA GLU A 247 -6.04 20.91 -4.61
C GLU A 247 -4.85 21.02 -3.63
N MET A 248 -3.68 21.44 -4.11
CA MET A 248 -2.46 21.56 -3.28
C MET A 248 -2.61 22.48 -2.06
N THR A 249 -3.53 23.45 -2.12
CA THR A 249 -3.86 24.35 -1.00
C THR A 249 -4.32 23.59 0.25
N ARG A 250 -4.84 22.37 0.10
CA ARG A 250 -5.22 21.47 1.20
C ARG A 250 -4.04 20.97 2.01
N LEU A 251 -2.82 20.96 1.44
CA LEU A 251 -1.63 20.49 2.16
C LEU A 251 -0.95 21.57 2.99
N GLY A 252 -1.53 22.78 3.05
CA GLY A 252 -1.06 23.84 3.94
C GLY A 252 0.38 24.25 3.65
N GLY A 253 0.59 24.95 2.54
CA GLY A 253 1.84 25.65 2.26
C GLY A 253 1.53 27.02 1.69
N ARG A 254 2.06 28.09 2.28
CA ARG A 254 2.32 29.31 1.49
C ARG A 254 3.36 28.90 0.46
N LEU A 255 2.99 28.97 -0.82
CA LEU A 255 3.93 28.86 -1.95
C LEU A 255 5.10 29.83 -1.77
#